data_AF-A0A256WPI2-F1
#
_entry.id   AF-A0A256WPI2-F1
#
_cell.length_a   1.000
_cell.length_b   1.000
_cell.length_c   1.000
_cell.angle_alpha   90.00
_cell.angle_beta   90.00
_cell.angle_gamma   90.00
#
_symmetry.space_group_name_H-M   'P 1'
#
loop_
_entity.id
_entity.type
_entity.pdbx_description
1 polymer ?
#
loop_
_entity_poly.entity_id
_entity_poly.type
_entity_poly.pdbx_seq_one_letter_code
_entity_poly.pdbx_strand_id
1 'polypeptide(L)'
;MIMIKLTKLYLLFLLLISLQLQAGDIKITKINPDFTSRINAPPEWVNGFEVGGIAFPIKLGYQAFVPPKATNFDAYYDLRNLGMLPPVKTQSSGGCWAYSSMSTVESRMLMLGEGLYDLSDNNLKYCHGFFPERSTYGNAWMTTAYFARQSGPLLEAQDPHPGGTTMPGEDCPVGEAPVYFIRDSRYPPNDMALLSN
;
A
#
# COMPACT_ATOMS: atom_id res chain seq x y z
N MET A 1 8.61 -5.00 -66.35
CA MET A 1 9.68 -4.37 -65.55
C MET A 1 9.19 -3.24 -64.63
N ILE A 2 8.15 -2.47 -65.00
CA ILE A 2 7.61 -1.36 -64.20
C ILE A 2 6.79 -1.85 -62.98
N MET A 3 5.91 -2.86 -63.14
CA MET A 3 5.11 -3.40 -62.03
C MET A 3 5.92 -3.90 -60.83
N ILE A 4 7.09 -4.53 -61.07
CA ILE A 4 7.98 -5.05 -60.02
C ILE A 4 8.63 -3.90 -59.22
N LYS A 5 8.85 -2.74 -59.86
CA LYS A 5 9.35 -1.54 -59.16
C LYS A 5 8.27 -0.91 -58.28
N LEU A 6 7.01 -0.89 -58.73
CA LEU A 6 5.90 -0.36 -57.93
C LEU A 6 5.58 -1.23 -56.70
N THR A 7 5.58 -2.56 -56.82
CA THR A 7 5.36 -3.44 -55.66
C THR A 7 6.50 -3.36 -54.63
N LYS A 8 7.76 -3.25 -55.08
CA LYS A 8 8.88 -3.01 -54.16
C LYS A 8 8.77 -1.66 -53.44
N LEU A 9 8.34 -0.61 -54.13
CA LEU A 9 8.14 0.71 -53.54
C LEU A 9 7.00 0.71 -52.51
N TYR A 10 5.90 0.01 -52.80
CA TYR A 10 4.77 -0.14 -51.89
C TYR A 10 5.13 -0.95 -50.64
N LEU A 11 5.89 -2.03 -50.79
CA LEU A 11 6.41 -2.81 -49.67
C LEU A 11 7.39 -2.00 -48.80
N LEU A 12 8.25 -1.18 -49.41
CA LEU A 12 9.14 -0.28 -48.67
C LEU A 12 8.34 0.77 -47.87
N PHE A 13 7.28 1.30 -48.47
CA PHE A 13 6.41 2.29 -47.82
C PHE A 13 5.63 1.68 -46.65
N LEU A 14 5.10 0.45 -46.80
CA LEU A 14 4.46 -0.28 -45.71
C LEU A 14 5.44 -0.59 -44.57
N LEU A 15 6.69 -0.94 -44.88
CA LEU A 15 7.75 -1.17 -43.89
C LEU A 15 8.13 0.12 -43.14
N LEU A 16 8.16 1.25 -43.83
CA LEU A 16 8.44 2.56 -43.24
C LEU A 16 7.31 3.04 -42.32
N ILE A 17 6.04 2.77 -42.67
CA ILE A 17 4.89 3.08 -41.80
C ILE A 17 4.91 2.23 -40.53
N SER A 18 5.22 0.93 -40.63
CA SER A 18 5.30 0.07 -39.45
C SER A 18 6.45 0.42 -38.50
N LEU A 19 7.57 0.93 -39.02
CA LEU A 19 8.67 1.47 -38.20
C LEU A 19 8.30 2.75 -37.43
N GLN A 20 7.38 3.58 -37.96
CA GLN A 20 6.93 4.82 -37.31
C GLN A 20 5.90 4.57 -36.19
N LEU A 21 5.30 3.39 -36.13
CA LEU A 21 4.25 3.04 -35.16
C LEU A 21 4.76 2.45 -33.84
N GLN A 22 6.07 2.30 -33.64
CA GLN A 22 6.65 1.57 -32.50
C GLN A 22 7.33 2.41 -31.41
N ALA A 23 7.27 3.74 -31.46
CA ALA A 23 7.87 4.59 -30.43
C ALA A 23 6.82 5.48 -29.74
N GLY A 24 6.02 4.90 -28.85
CA GLY A 24 5.33 5.70 -27.84
C GLY A 24 6.36 6.23 -26.84
N ASP A 25 6.31 7.53 -26.52
CA ASP A 25 7.19 8.11 -25.51
C ASP A 25 7.05 7.35 -24.17
N ILE A 26 8.17 6.90 -23.61
CA ILE A 26 8.20 6.34 -22.26
C ILE A 26 7.83 7.47 -21.30
N LYS A 27 6.61 7.44 -20.76
CA LYS A 27 6.17 8.39 -19.75
C LYS A 27 6.86 8.06 -18.43
N ILE A 28 7.93 8.78 -18.12
CA ILE A 28 8.55 8.75 -16.80
C ILE A 28 7.59 9.44 -15.82
N THR A 29 7.22 8.75 -14.76
CA THR A 29 6.38 9.30 -13.71
C THR A 29 7.13 10.38 -12.92
N LYS A 30 6.41 11.39 -12.44
CA LYS A 30 7.01 12.50 -11.68
C LYS A 30 7.23 12.09 -10.23
N ILE A 31 8.35 12.53 -9.67
CA ILE A 31 8.61 12.44 -8.23
C ILE A 31 7.50 13.18 -7.48
N ASN A 32 7.02 12.59 -6.40
CA ASN A 32 6.05 13.20 -5.51
C ASN A 32 6.72 14.38 -4.77
N PRO A 33 6.23 15.63 -4.93
CA PRO A 33 6.81 16.78 -4.22
C PRO A 33 6.75 16.62 -2.69
N ASP A 34 5.75 15.92 -2.15
CA ASP A 34 5.64 15.67 -0.70
C ASP A 34 6.78 14.77 -0.21
N PHE A 35 7.20 13.79 -1.03
CA PHE A 35 8.37 12.97 -0.74
C PHE A 35 9.63 13.83 -0.73
N THR A 36 9.84 14.64 -1.77
CA THR A 36 10.99 15.57 -1.85
C THR A 36 11.01 16.55 -0.67
N SER A 37 9.86 17.08 -0.27
CA SER A 37 9.78 17.97 0.89
C SER A 37 10.14 17.23 2.18
N ARG A 38 9.66 16.00 2.36
CA ARG A 38 9.86 15.27 3.61
C ARG A 38 11.31 14.81 3.79
N ILE A 39 11.98 14.34 2.73
CA ILE A 39 13.39 13.90 2.82
C ILE A 39 14.35 15.06 3.11
N ASN A 40 13.96 16.29 2.79
CA ASN A 40 14.76 17.50 3.02
C ASN A 40 14.37 18.24 4.30
N ALA A 41 13.30 17.84 4.97
CA ALA A 41 12.85 18.43 6.22
C ALA A 41 13.62 17.83 7.41
N PRO A 42 13.86 18.61 8.49
CA PRO A 42 14.36 18.04 9.73
C PRO A 42 13.35 17.03 10.29
N PRO A 43 13.81 16.01 11.04
CA PRO A 43 12.91 15.09 11.72
C PRO A 43 11.98 15.85 12.67
N GLU A 44 10.69 15.54 12.61
CA GLU A 44 9.70 16.08 13.54
C GLU A 44 9.68 15.22 14.80
N TRP A 45 9.60 15.84 15.96
CA TRP A 45 9.60 15.14 17.24
C TRP A 45 8.35 15.49 18.04
N VAL A 46 7.61 14.47 18.48
CA VAL A 46 6.47 14.63 19.37
C VAL A 46 6.67 13.70 20.57
N ASN A 47 6.65 14.25 21.78
CA ASN A 47 6.86 13.52 23.03
C ASN A 47 8.15 12.67 23.05
N GLY A 48 9.22 13.14 22.41
CA GLY A 48 10.51 12.44 22.37
C GLY A 48 10.63 11.34 21.31
N PHE A 49 9.63 11.17 20.44
CA PHE A 49 9.66 10.22 19.33
C PHE A 49 9.71 10.95 17.99
N GLU A 50 10.55 10.47 17.06
CA GLU A 50 10.50 10.91 15.69
C GLU A 50 9.14 10.51 15.08
N VAL A 51 8.44 11.49 14.52
CA VAL A 51 7.14 11.30 13.90
C VAL A 51 7.18 11.81 12.46
N GLY A 52 6.24 11.31 11.67
CA GLY A 52 6.02 11.73 10.29
C GLY A 52 6.18 10.57 9.31
N GLY A 53 5.15 10.37 8.50
CA GLY A 53 5.21 9.41 7.41
C GLY A 53 6.09 9.94 6.27
N ILE A 54 6.94 9.09 5.72
CA ILE A 54 7.62 9.39 4.45
C ILE A 54 6.64 9.09 3.33
N ALA A 55 6.20 10.13 2.62
CA ALA A 55 5.32 10.01 1.46
C ALA A 55 5.92 9.10 0.39
N PHE A 56 5.09 8.48 -0.44
CA PHE A 56 5.59 7.62 -1.52
C PHE A 56 6.36 8.45 -2.56
N PRO A 57 7.54 8.02 -3.04
CA PRO A 57 8.38 8.80 -3.96
C PRO A 57 7.73 9.10 -5.30
N ILE A 58 6.69 8.37 -5.69
CA ILE A 58 6.05 8.48 -7.00
C ILE A 58 4.66 9.08 -6.85
N LYS A 59 4.34 10.06 -7.69
CA LYS A 59 2.97 10.57 -7.78
C LYS A 59 2.10 9.55 -8.53
N LEU A 60 1.06 9.05 -7.86
CA LEU A 60 0.09 8.16 -8.51
C LEU A 60 -0.72 8.91 -9.56
N GLY A 61 -0.95 8.22 -10.69
CA GLY A 61 -1.56 8.78 -11.89
C GLY A 61 -3.09 8.82 -11.85
N TYR A 62 -3.68 9.47 -10.84
CA TYR A 62 -5.14 9.55 -10.69
C TYR A 62 -5.86 10.37 -11.77
N GLN A 63 -5.14 11.01 -12.70
CA GLN A 63 -5.74 11.90 -13.71
C GLN A 63 -6.70 11.19 -14.67
N ALA A 64 -6.54 9.86 -14.84
CA ALA A 64 -7.45 9.04 -15.64
C ALA A 64 -8.65 8.50 -14.82
N PHE A 65 -8.63 8.67 -13.50
CA PHE A 65 -9.68 8.20 -12.61
C PHE A 65 -10.66 9.33 -12.31
N VAL A 66 -11.83 9.28 -12.95
CA VAL A 66 -12.96 10.15 -12.62
C VAL A 66 -13.90 9.35 -11.72
N PRO A 67 -13.93 9.61 -10.41
CA PRO A 67 -14.87 8.92 -9.56
C PRO A 67 -16.30 9.30 -9.93
N PRO A 68 -17.26 8.36 -9.88
CA PRO A 68 -18.66 8.73 -9.92
C PRO A 68 -18.95 9.55 -8.66
N LYS A 69 -18.99 10.88 -8.78
CA LYS A 69 -19.34 11.81 -7.69
C LYS A 69 -20.83 11.78 -7.32
N ALA A 70 -21.59 10.83 -7.86
CA ALA A 70 -23.05 10.79 -7.78
C ALA A 70 -23.59 10.03 -6.56
N THR A 71 -22.78 9.82 -5.52
CA THR A 71 -23.21 9.15 -4.31
C THR A 71 -23.57 10.18 -3.25
N ASN A 72 -24.86 10.23 -2.87
CA ASN A 72 -25.27 10.90 -1.64
C ASN A 72 -24.90 10.00 -0.47
N PHE A 73 -24.00 10.48 0.39
CA PHE A 73 -23.63 9.78 1.61
C PHE A 73 -24.52 10.23 2.77
N ASP A 74 -24.67 9.35 3.75
CA ASP A 74 -25.30 9.72 5.02
C ASP A 74 -24.46 10.78 5.75
N ALA A 75 -25.12 11.60 6.55
CA ALA A 75 -24.46 12.68 7.30
C ALA A 75 -23.46 12.17 8.35
N TYR A 76 -23.57 10.89 8.74
CA TYR A 76 -22.67 10.23 9.66
C TYR A 76 -22.50 8.75 9.28
N TYR A 77 -21.30 8.24 9.47
CA TYR A 77 -20.98 6.83 9.32
C TYR A 77 -20.03 6.43 10.44
N ASP A 78 -20.51 5.63 11.39
CA ASP A 78 -19.78 5.29 12.61
C ASP A 78 -19.67 3.79 12.79
N LEU A 79 -18.49 3.25 12.49
CA LEU A 79 -18.21 1.81 12.58
C LEU A 79 -18.37 1.24 14.00
N ARG A 80 -18.33 2.08 15.06
CA ARG A 80 -18.58 1.64 16.45
C ARG A 80 -20.02 1.17 16.61
N ASN A 81 -20.96 1.93 16.07
CA ASN A 81 -22.40 1.62 16.14
C ASN A 81 -22.75 0.39 15.30
N LEU A 82 -21.92 0.07 14.31
CA LEU A 82 -22.10 -1.06 13.39
C LEU A 82 -21.40 -2.34 13.86
N GLY A 83 -20.62 -2.29 14.96
CA GLY A 83 -19.84 -3.44 15.43
C GLY A 83 -18.70 -3.84 14.47
N MET A 84 -18.20 -2.90 13.68
CA MET A 84 -17.20 -3.13 12.62
C MET A 84 -15.79 -2.64 13.01
N LEU A 85 -15.53 -2.43 14.30
CA LEU A 85 -14.21 -2.05 14.80
C LEU A 85 -13.61 -3.14 15.70
N PRO A 86 -12.33 -3.46 15.53
CA PRO A 86 -11.61 -4.26 16.50
C PRO A 86 -11.40 -3.47 17.81
N PRO A 87 -11.09 -4.15 18.93
CA PRO A 87 -10.62 -3.50 20.14
C PRO A 87 -9.35 -2.66 19.91
N VAL A 88 -9.18 -1.60 20.69
CA VAL A 88 -7.96 -0.77 20.63
C VAL A 88 -6.80 -1.52 21.28
N LYS A 89 -5.72 -1.73 20.53
CA LYS A 89 -4.48 -2.36 20.99
C LYS A 89 -3.47 -1.33 21.51
N THR A 90 -2.58 -1.76 22.39
CA THR A 90 -1.45 -0.92 22.84
C THR A 90 -0.30 -1.08 21.86
N GLN A 91 0.10 0.02 21.22
CA GLN A 91 1.18 -0.01 20.26
C GLN A 91 2.56 0.03 20.90
N SER A 92 3.52 -0.66 20.28
CA SER A 92 4.93 -0.38 20.51
C SER A 92 5.37 0.93 19.84
N SER A 93 6.44 1.55 20.36
CA SER A 93 7.00 2.78 19.79
C SER A 93 7.39 2.59 18.31
N GLY A 94 7.06 3.59 17.48
CA GLY A 94 7.28 3.53 16.02
C GLY A 94 6.36 2.57 15.26
N GLY A 95 5.46 1.86 15.95
CA GLY A 95 4.61 0.82 15.34
C GLY A 95 3.35 1.34 14.64
N CYS A 96 3.01 2.64 14.71
CA CYS A 96 1.68 3.15 14.32
C CYS A 96 1.22 2.73 12.92
N TRP A 97 2.15 2.63 11.96
CA TRP A 97 1.88 2.18 10.59
C TRP A 97 1.45 0.71 10.52
N ALA A 98 2.05 -0.16 11.33
CA ALA A 98 1.69 -1.57 11.42
C ALA A 98 0.34 -1.74 12.13
N TYR A 99 0.15 -1.05 13.27
CA TYR A 99 -1.08 -1.14 14.05
C TYR A 99 -2.30 -0.61 13.31
N SER A 100 -2.19 0.55 12.67
CA SER A 100 -3.26 1.09 11.83
C SER A 100 -3.58 0.19 10.63
N SER A 101 -2.56 -0.45 10.04
CA SER A 101 -2.74 -1.38 8.93
C SER A 101 -3.50 -2.63 9.33
N MET A 102 -3.06 -3.32 10.40
CA MET A 102 -3.73 -4.53 10.87
C MET A 102 -5.13 -4.25 11.38
N SER A 103 -5.34 -3.16 12.15
CA SER A 103 -6.68 -2.74 12.58
C SER A 103 -7.62 -2.47 11.39
N THR A 104 -7.10 -1.94 10.28
CA THR A 104 -7.87 -1.75 9.03
C THR A 104 -8.25 -3.10 8.42
N VAL A 105 -7.36 -4.09 8.43
CA VAL A 105 -7.64 -5.44 7.95
C VAL A 105 -8.69 -6.12 8.84
N GLU A 106 -8.53 -6.07 10.16
CA GLU A 106 -9.49 -6.64 11.13
C GLU A 106 -10.89 -6.02 10.96
N SER A 107 -10.96 -4.69 10.86
CA SER A 107 -12.21 -3.98 10.57
C SER A 107 -12.82 -4.43 9.24
N ARG A 108 -11.99 -4.60 8.20
CA ARG A 108 -12.48 -5.09 6.89
C ARG A 108 -13.03 -6.52 6.98
N MET A 109 -12.42 -7.40 7.77
CA MET A 109 -12.93 -8.76 7.98
C MET A 109 -14.29 -8.76 8.69
N LEU A 110 -14.48 -7.89 9.68
CA LEU A 110 -15.79 -7.67 10.30
C LEU A 110 -16.84 -7.21 9.28
N MET A 111 -16.50 -6.23 8.43
CA MET A 111 -17.39 -5.74 7.37
C MET A 111 -17.76 -6.81 6.34
N LEU A 112 -16.87 -7.77 6.09
CA LEU A 112 -17.09 -8.89 5.17
C LEU A 112 -17.83 -10.07 5.81
N GLY A 113 -18.06 -10.05 7.12
CA GLY A 113 -18.68 -11.16 7.85
C GLY A 113 -17.75 -12.34 8.11
N GLU A 114 -16.43 -12.14 7.95
CA GLU A 114 -15.40 -13.16 8.22
C GLU A 114 -15.12 -13.31 9.72
N GLY A 115 -15.50 -12.31 10.52
CA GLY A 115 -15.35 -12.31 11.98
C GLY A 115 -14.19 -11.46 12.47
N LEU A 116 -14.02 -11.43 13.79
CA LEU A 116 -12.92 -10.71 14.46
C LEU A 116 -11.67 -11.58 14.46
N TYR A 117 -10.60 -11.06 13.89
CA TYR A 117 -9.27 -11.63 14.01
C TYR A 117 -8.43 -10.73 14.90
N ASP A 118 -7.58 -11.35 15.73
CA ASP A 118 -6.52 -10.65 16.45
C ASP A 118 -5.22 -10.88 15.68
N LEU A 119 -4.87 -9.94 14.82
CA LEU A 119 -3.72 -10.03 13.91
C LEU A 119 -2.46 -9.48 14.57
N SER A 120 -1.30 -10.05 14.24
CA SER A 120 -0.01 -9.61 14.78
C SER A 120 0.49 -8.35 14.10
N ASP A 121 0.28 -7.22 14.77
CA ASP A 121 0.90 -5.94 14.45
C ASP A 121 2.43 -6.02 14.58
N ASN A 122 2.89 -6.82 15.55
CA ASN A 122 4.29 -7.03 15.87
C ASN A 122 5.05 -7.67 14.72
N ASN A 123 4.46 -8.70 14.10
CA ASN A 123 5.04 -9.39 12.95
C ASN A 123 5.19 -8.45 11.76
N LEU A 124 4.17 -7.64 11.46
CA LEU A 124 4.30 -6.63 10.41
C LEU A 124 5.38 -5.59 10.75
N LYS A 125 5.52 -5.19 12.02
CA LYS A 125 6.52 -4.20 12.41
C LYS A 125 7.96 -4.69 12.28
N TYR A 126 8.26 -5.93 12.64
CA TYR A 126 9.64 -6.43 12.71
C TYR A 126 10.02 -7.38 11.58
N CYS A 127 9.04 -8.07 10.99
CA CYS A 127 9.23 -9.07 9.93
C CYS A 127 8.82 -8.54 8.56
N HIS A 128 8.84 -7.21 8.37
CA HIS A 128 8.46 -6.57 7.11
C HIS A 128 9.45 -6.77 5.96
N GLY A 129 10.64 -7.34 6.16
CA GLY A 129 11.60 -7.66 5.08
C GLY A 129 12.17 -6.45 4.34
N PHE A 130 12.25 -5.30 5.01
CA PHE A 130 12.91 -4.06 4.55
C PHE A 130 14.10 -3.80 5.48
N PHE A 131 14.82 -2.68 5.28
CA PHE A 131 15.90 -2.29 6.17
C PHE A 131 15.45 -2.24 7.65
N PRO A 132 16.25 -2.75 8.61
CA PRO A 132 15.87 -2.84 10.02
C PRO A 132 15.36 -1.54 10.65
N GLU A 133 15.87 -0.39 10.22
CA GLU A 133 15.47 0.92 10.73
C GLU A 133 13.98 1.21 10.44
N ARG A 134 13.38 0.54 9.46
CA ARG A 134 11.96 0.69 9.12
C ARG A 134 11.02 0.09 10.16
N SER A 135 11.52 -0.62 11.17
CA SER A 135 10.69 -1.04 12.31
C SER A 135 10.35 0.12 13.24
N THR A 136 11.03 1.27 13.15
CA THR A 136 10.67 2.48 13.92
C THR A 136 9.81 3.46 13.12
N TYR A 137 9.68 3.26 11.79
CA TYR A 137 8.82 4.05 10.91
C TYR A 137 8.46 3.29 9.61
N GLY A 138 7.20 3.36 9.21
CA GLY A 138 6.73 2.69 8.00
C GLY A 138 5.57 3.40 7.31
N ASN A 139 5.02 2.75 6.28
CA ASN A 139 3.93 3.30 5.49
C ASN A 139 3.07 2.18 4.88
N ALA A 140 1.89 2.54 4.36
CA ALA A 140 0.94 1.60 3.78
C ALA A 140 1.50 0.81 2.58
N TRP A 141 2.55 1.28 1.90
CA TRP A 141 3.18 0.55 0.79
C TRP A 141 4.04 -0.60 1.28
N MET A 142 4.73 -0.43 2.41
CA MET A 142 5.42 -1.53 3.06
C MET A 142 4.46 -2.61 3.52
N THR A 143 3.33 -2.19 4.12
CA THR A 143 2.22 -3.09 4.47
C THR A 143 1.74 -3.87 3.25
N THR A 144 1.45 -3.18 2.14
CA THR A 144 1.00 -3.85 0.91
C THR A 144 2.06 -4.80 0.36
N ALA A 145 3.35 -4.43 0.39
CA ALA A 145 4.42 -5.34 -0.02
C ALA A 145 4.52 -6.58 0.87
N TYR A 146 4.31 -6.42 2.18
CA TYR A 146 4.25 -7.53 3.15
C TYR A 146 3.12 -8.50 2.83
N PHE A 147 1.94 -7.99 2.51
CA PHE A 147 0.80 -8.81 2.10
C PHE A 147 0.97 -9.44 0.71
N ALA A 148 1.44 -8.66 -0.27
CA ALA A 148 1.58 -9.10 -1.66
C ALA A 148 2.57 -10.26 -1.81
N ARG A 149 3.60 -10.31 -0.96
CA ARG A 149 4.55 -11.42 -0.91
C ARG A 149 4.15 -12.54 0.07
N GLN A 150 2.94 -12.48 0.60
CA GLN A 150 2.37 -13.49 1.50
C GLN A 150 3.17 -13.71 2.79
N SER A 151 3.79 -12.66 3.34
CA SER A 151 4.45 -12.75 4.65
C SER A 151 3.47 -12.79 5.83
N GLY A 152 2.21 -12.44 5.61
CA GLY A 152 1.14 -12.49 6.60
C GLY A 152 -0.19 -11.97 6.03
N PRO A 153 -1.14 -11.54 6.88
CA PRO A 153 -1.00 -11.37 8.33
C PRO A 153 -0.91 -12.70 9.10
N LEU A 154 -0.20 -12.70 10.23
CA LEU A 154 -0.27 -13.75 11.25
C LEU A 154 -1.25 -13.35 12.35
N LEU A 155 -1.63 -14.30 13.19
CA LEU A 155 -2.37 -14.04 14.42
C LEU A 155 -1.45 -13.48 15.51
N GLU A 156 -1.99 -12.64 16.39
CA GLU A 156 -1.28 -12.10 17.56
C GLU A 156 -0.68 -13.23 18.42
N ALA A 157 -1.38 -14.36 18.55
CA ALA A 157 -0.88 -15.52 19.28
C ALA A 157 0.38 -16.18 18.66
N GLN A 158 0.64 -15.97 17.36
CA GLN A 158 1.83 -16.50 16.67
C GLN A 158 3.04 -15.56 16.83
N ASP A 159 2.83 -14.27 17.07
CA ASP A 159 3.89 -13.28 17.30
C ASP A 159 3.37 -12.12 18.16
N PRO A 160 3.29 -12.31 19.49
CA PRO A 160 2.56 -11.40 20.36
C PRO A 160 3.32 -10.12 20.71
N HIS A 161 2.58 -9.07 21.04
CA HIS A 161 3.08 -7.86 21.68
C HIS A 161 2.41 -7.63 23.05
N PRO A 162 3.15 -7.73 24.17
CA PRO A 162 4.57 -8.11 24.30
C PRO A 162 4.78 -9.64 24.24
N GLY A 163 6.01 -10.08 23.94
CA GLY A 163 6.45 -11.47 24.11
C GLY A 163 6.86 -12.23 22.85
N GLY A 164 6.64 -11.66 21.67
CA GLY A 164 7.11 -12.18 20.39
C GLY A 164 8.39 -11.48 19.92
N THR A 165 8.48 -11.26 18.62
CA THR A 165 9.61 -10.59 17.95
C THR A 165 9.89 -9.21 18.57
N THR A 166 11.12 -8.94 18.98
CA THR A 166 11.47 -7.65 19.61
C THR A 166 12.35 -6.75 18.75
N MET A 167 12.96 -7.32 17.70
CA MET A 167 13.90 -6.61 16.85
C MET A 167 13.86 -7.13 15.40
N PRO A 168 14.23 -6.29 14.43
CA PRO A 168 14.00 -6.59 13.02
C PRO A 168 14.89 -7.73 12.54
N GLY A 169 14.30 -8.72 11.88
CA GLY A 169 15.05 -9.84 11.28
C GLY A 169 15.60 -10.88 12.26
N GLU A 170 15.38 -10.71 13.57
CA GLU A 170 15.64 -11.73 14.59
C GLU A 170 14.30 -12.31 15.06
N ASP A 171 14.26 -13.59 15.39
CA ASP A 171 13.11 -14.28 16.02
C ASP A 171 11.74 -14.19 15.29
N CYS A 172 11.72 -13.75 14.04
CA CYS A 172 10.52 -13.81 13.21
C CYS A 172 10.02 -15.26 13.09
N PRO A 173 8.73 -15.54 13.37
CA PRO A 173 8.17 -16.87 13.19
C PRO A 173 8.40 -17.38 11.76
N VAL A 174 8.98 -18.57 11.64
CA VAL A 174 9.24 -19.23 10.36
C VAL A 174 8.28 -20.40 10.17
N GLY A 175 7.77 -20.57 8.96
CA GLY A 175 6.88 -21.68 8.61
C GLY A 175 5.41 -21.48 8.97
N GLU A 176 5.05 -20.36 9.60
CA GLU A 176 3.66 -19.97 9.83
C GLU A 176 3.03 -19.48 8.52
N ALA A 177 1.85 -20.03 8.19
CA ALA A 177 1.08 -19.57 7.04
C ALA A 177 0.28 -18.31 7.42
N PRO A 178 0.14 -17.33 6.51
CA PRO A 178 -0.80 -16.23 6.69
C PRO A 178 -2.20 -16.75 6.99
N VAL A 179 -2.90 -16.13 7.96
CA VAL A 179 -4.29 -16.49 8.25
C VAL A 179 -5.23 -16.09 7.09
N TYR A 180 -4.86 -15.06 6.33
CA TYR A 180 -5.58 -14.61 5.15
C TYR A 180 -4.64 -14.15 4.03
N PHE A 181 -5.08 -14.32 2.78
CA PHE A 181 -4.40 -13.74 1.63
C PHE A 181 -5.06 -12.43 1.21
N ILE A 182 -4.42 -11.31 1.57
CA ILE A 182 -4.84 -9.99 1.12
C ILE A 182 -4.34 -9.78 -0.30
N ARG A 183 -5.28 -9.78 -1.25
CA ARG A 183 -4.95 -9.81 -2.68
C ARG A 183 -4.88 -8.43 -3.33
N ASP A 184 -5.58 -7.47 -2.75
CA ASP A 184 -5.73 -6.14 -3.32
C ASP A 184 -5.46 -5.08 -2.26
N SER A 185 -4.78 -4.00 -2.67
CA SER A 185 -4.66 -2.76 -1.91
C SER A 185 -5.10 -1.61 -2.80
N ARG A 186 -5.96 -0.74 -2.29
CA ARG A 186 -6.50 0.40 -3.03
C ARG A 186 -5.95 1.69 -2.44
N TYR A 187 -5.40 2.53 -3.31
CA TYR A 187 -4.94 3.86 -2.97
C TYR A 187 -5.87 4.85 -3.69
N PRO A 188 -6.90 5.37 -3.04
CA PRO A 188 -7.78 6.36 -3.65
C PRO A 188 -7.06 7.73 -3.75
N PRO A 189 -7.48 8.61 -4.68
CA PRO A 189 -7.04 10.00 -4.65
C PRO A 189 -7.55 10.69 -3.39
N ASN A 190 -6.90 11.82 -3.04
CA ASN A 190 -7.30 12.66 -1.91
C ASN A 190 -8.56 13.50 -2.26
N ASP A 191 -9.68 12.82 -2.46
CA ASP A 191 -11.01 13.41 -2.64
C ASP A 191 -11.93 12.79 -1.58
N MET A 192 -12.43 13.63 -0.67
CA MET A 192 -13.30 13.19 0.42
C MET A 192 -14.57 12.51 -0.08
N ALA A 193 -15.04 12.83 -1.30
CA ALA A 193 -16.21 12.17 -1.90
C ALA A 193 -15.97 10.69 -2.25
N LEU A 194 -14.73 10.19 -2.14
CA LEU A 194 -14.36 8.80 -2.41
C LEU A 194 -14.09 7.95 -1.16
N LEU A 195 -13.89 8.59 -0.01
CA LEU A 195 -13.42 7.95 1.22
C LEU A 195 -14.56 7.49 2.14
N SER A 196 -15.81 7.76 1.77
CA SER A 196 -17.03 7.45 2.55
C SER A 196 -17.76 6.17 2.09
N ASN A 197 -17.02 5.18 1.56
CA ASN A 197 -17.58 3.88 1.18
C ASN A 197 -17.41 2.83 2.28
#